data_AF-A0A921CLP5-F1
#
_entry.id   AF-A0A921CLP5-F1
#
_cell.length_a   1.000
_cell.length_b   1.000
_cell.length_c   1.000
_cell.angle_alpha   90.00
_cell.angle_beta   90.00
_cell.angle_gamma   90.00
#
_symmetry.space_group_name_H-M   'P 1'
#
loop_
_entity.id
_entity.type
_entity.pdbx_description
1 polymer ?
#
loop_
_entity_poly.entity_id
_entity_poly.type
_entity_poly.pdbx_seq_one_letter_code
_entity_poly.pdbx_strand_id
1 'polypeptide(L)'
;NCERGPTPTPCDRCALCTRIREGYCLDVLEMDAASNRGIDEIRSLRDQVNLTPTEARYKVYIIDEVHMLTAEAFNAFLKTLEEPPPRVVFILATTEPERIPATILSRCQRFDFHRLSPETIRTRLEQVAAAEGLELEPRTLGLIARSAEGSLRDALGLLDQCISFSGRTIRHADVLELLGAPPGETLAGIIAALGRRDAGCVLELLAALRNAGGDPRLFLKDLLLWLRNLLLLKVCHDAGALLSLSPEEVTDLKKAAGDWPAARVQQALAELGSEEGTLRWSAQPWIVLETALTGLCLAGEAEAAVAPAPPARADQADPAASAPPGPAPAPEALAAGGGAACVPRKESAGGAVTLDAVQAAWPRILEEIKAHGPALEAVWRYGQPTALADGRLAVSFTAEGIKNVAAQPEKTAALEAALLAVLKVPLKVQAGAEAAPVAASRREGGGTAAEEPPGVREARALFGADKVTIQDKKE
;
A
#
# COMPACT_ATOMS: atom_id res chain seq x y z
N ASN A 1 -7.32 22.08 -28.55
CA ASN A 1 -6.75 21.58 -29.81
C ASN A 1 -7.68 20.79 -30.73
N CYS A 2 -8.96 20.54 -30.39
CA CYS A 2 -9.96 20.02 -31.35
C CYS A 2 -10.00 20.89 -32.63
N GLU A 3 -10.07 20.30 -33.83
CA GLU A 3 -10.12 21.01 -35.13
C GLU A 3 -11.30 21.98 -35.25
N ARG A 4 -12.42 21.68 -34.60
CA ARG A 4 -13.62 22.53 -34.54
C ARG A 4 -13.59 23.56 -33.41
N GLY A 5 -12.48 23.67 -32.69
CA GLY A 5 -12.30 24.61 -31.58
C GLY A 5 -11.71 25.98 -31.96
N PRO A 6 -11.47 26.86 -30.98
CA PRO A 6 -11.59 26.63 -29.53
C PRO A 6 -13.05 26.47 -29.08
N THR A 7 -13.33 25.40 -28.32
CA THR A 7 -14.67 25.06 -27.79
C THR A 7 -14.49 24.38 -26.44
N PRO A 8 -15.38 24.62 -25.44
CA PRO A 8 -15.40 23.87 -24.19
C PRO A 8 -15.80 22.40 -24.40
N THR A 9 -16.50 22.09 -25.50
CA THR A 9 -16.96 20.74 -25.84
C THR A 9 -16.24 20.24 -27.10
N PRO A 10 -15.10 19.54 -26.97
CA PRO A 10 -14.42 18.94 -28.11
C PRO A 10 -15.31 17.92 -28.83
N CYS A 11 -15.04 17.67 -30.12
CA CYS A 11 -15.91 16.80 -30.92
C CYS A 11 -15.61 15.30 -30.78
N ASP A 12 -14.48 14.94 -30.18
CA ASP A 12 -13.97 13.58 -29.94
C ASP A 12 -13.89 12.65 -31.17
N ARG A 13 -14.01 13.22 -32.38
CA ARG A 13 -14.05 12.46 -33.65
C ARG A 13 -13.08 12.95 -34.71
N CYS A 14 -12.56 14.18 -34.61
CA CYS A 14 -11.59 14.71 -35.56
C CYS A 14 -10.20 14.09 -35.37
N ALA A 15 -9.31 14.22 -36.37
CA ALA A 15 -8.00 13.57 -36.32
C ALA A 15 -7.18 14.06 -35.12
N LEU A 16 -7.18 15.36 -34.82
CA LEU A 16 -6.51 15.87 -33.62
C LEU A 16 -7.10 15.33 -32.31
N CYS A 17 -8.44 15.22 -32.19
CA CYS A 17 -9.07 14.68 -30.98
C CYS A 17 -8.69 13.21 -30.75
N THR A 18 -8.70 12.39 -31.81
CA THR A 18 -8.32 10.97 -31.72
C THR A 18 -6.86 10.83 -31.31
N ARG A 19 -5.94 11.56 -31.96
CA ARG A 19 -4.50 11.50 -31.64
C ARG A 19 -4.16 11.96 -30.23
N ILE A 20 -4.85 12.98 -29.73
CA ILE A 20 -4.67 13.46 -28.35
C ILE A 20 -5.14 12.39 -27.35
N ARG A 21 -6.33 11.81 -27.60
CA ARG A 21 -6.90 10.77 -26.73
C ARG A 21 -6.08 9.49 -26.71
N GLU A 22 -5.45 9.15 -27.83
CA GLU A 22 -4.57 7.98 -27.96
C GLU A 22 -3.11 8.28 -27.58
N GLY A 23 -2.79 9.53 -27.20
CA GLY A 23 -1.49 9.89 -26.63
C GLY A 23 -0.32 10.08 -27.60
N TYR A 24 -0.54 10.14 -28.92
CA TYR A 24 0.53 10.32 -29.92
C TYR A 24 0.46 11.64 -30.70
N CYS A 25 -0.18 12.66 -30.12
CA CYS A 25 -0.18 14.00 -30.70
C CYS A 25 1.16 14.71 -30.46
N LEU A 26 1.85 15.14 -31.52
CA LEU A 26 3.16 15.82 -31.42
C LEU A 26 3.09 17.18 -30.70
N ASP A 27 1.92 17.81 -30.68
CA ASP A 27 1.70 19.12 -30.05
C ASP A 27 1.07 19.00 -28.65
N VAL A 28 0.83 17.79 -28.14
CA VAL A 28 0.41 17.56 -26.75
C VAL A 28 1.38 16.57 -26.13
N LEU A 29 2.31 17.09 -25.34
CA LEU A 29 3.35 16.31 -24.71
C LEU A 29 2.97 16.06 -23.25
N GLU A 30 2.83 14.79 -22.89
CA GLU A 30 2.63 14.34 -21.52
C GLU A 30 3.95 13.81 -20.96
N MET A 31 4.32 14.27 -19.77
CA MET A 31 5.54 13.87 -19.07
C MET A 31 5.22 13.59 -17.62
N ASP A 32 5.58 12.40 -17.15
CA ASP A 32 5.61 12.08 -15.74
C ASP A 32 6.93 12.55 -15.11
N ALA A 33 6.85 13.50 -14.19
CA ALA A 33 8.02 14.03 -13.49
C ALA A 33 8.65 13.02 -12.54
N ALA A 34 7.91 12.00 -12.06
CA ALA A 34 8.48 10.94 -11.22
C ALA A 34 9.48 10.07 -11.99
N SER A 35 9.26 9.90 -13.29
CA SER A 35 10.14 9.16 -14.20
C SER A 35 11.19 10.06 -14.87
N ASN A 36 10.88 11.34 -15.09
CA ASN A 36 11.72 12.32 -15.80
C ASN A 36 12.14 13.48 -14.89
N ARG A 37 12.81 13.17 -13.77
CA ARG A 37 13.16 14.16 -12.73
C ARG A 37 14.30 15.13 -13.12
N GLY A 38 15.07 14.75 -14.14
CA GLY A 38 16.35 15.36 -14.47
C GLY A 38 16.22 16.76 -15.07
N ILE A 39 17.29 17.54 -14.89
CA ILE A 39 17.40 18.89 -15.43
C ILE A 39 17.49 18.89 -16.97
N ASP A 40 18.03 17.83 -17.56
CA ASP A 40 18.31 17.76 -18.99
C ASP A 40 17.02 17.56 -19.80
N GLU A 41 16.07 16.77 -19.29
CA GLU A 41 14.73 16.63 -19.88
C GLU A 41 13.99 17.96 -19.88
N ILE A 42 14.09 18.71 -18.78
CA ILE A 42 13.45 20.03 -18.66
C ILE A 42 14.14 21.09 -19.53
N ARG A 43 15.47 21.05 -19.66
CA ARG A 43 16.20 21.93 -20.59
C ARG A 43 15.81 21.65 -22.04
N SER A 44 15.76 20.37 -22.42
CA SER A 44 15.30 19.95 -23.74
C SER A 44 13.87 20.44 -24.00
N LEU A 45 12.99 20.28 -23.03
CA LEU A 45 11.62 20.77 -23.14
C LEU A 45 11.58 22.29 -23.30
N ARG A 46 12.31 23.05 -22.48
CA ARG A 46 12.41 24.51 -22.57
C ARG A 46 12.88 24.97 -23.95
N ASP A 47 13.85 24.29 -24.52
CA ASP A 47 14.37 24.63 -25.84
C ASP A 47 13.32 24.32 -26.93
N GLN A 48 12.54 23.24 -26.77
CA GLN A 48 11.41 22.88 -27.65
C GLN A 48 10.17 23.76 -27.48
N VAL A 49 10.01 24.45 -26.35
CA VAL A 49 8.86 25.33 -26.06
C VAL A 49 8.84 26.54 -27.00
N ASN A 50 9.99 26.97 -27.49
CA ASN A 50 10.08 28.07 -28.45
C ASN A 50 9.67 27.66 -29.89
N LEU A 51 9.42 26.37 -30.13
CA LEU A 51 8.98 25.88 -31.43
C LEU A 51 7.47 26.06 -31.59
N THR A 52 7.08 26.57 -32.76
CA THR A 52 5.68 26.69 -33.16
C THR A 52 5.00 25.32 -33.19
N PRO A 53 3.71 25.21 -32.80
CA PRO A 53 2.95 23.98 -32.99
C PRO A 53 3.00 23.50 -34.45
N THR A 54 3.07 22.19 -34.65
CA THR A 54 3.22 21.56 -35.97
C THR A 54 1.88 21.52 -36.70
N GLU A 55 0.82 21.09 -36.01
CA GLU A 55 -0.51 20.85 -36.62
C GLU A 55 -1.65 21.40 -35.76
N ALA A 56 -1.46 21.48 -34.45
CA ALA A 56 -2.43 22.01 -33.51
C ALA A 56 -2.37 23.55 -33.40
N ARG A 57 -3.40 24.14 -32.78
CA ARG A 57 -3.40 25.59 -32.48
C ARG A 57 -2.44 25.98 -31.36
N TYR A 58 -2.30 25.10 -30.37
CA TYR A 58 -1.46 25.29 -29.19
C TYR A 58 -0.58 24.07 -28.99
N LYS A 59 0.64 24.30 -28.47
CA LYS A 59 1.52 23.27 -27.94
C LYS A 59 1.25 23.14 -26.44
N VAL A 60 0.78 21.98 -26.01
CA VAL A 60 0.37 21.73 -24.62
C VAL A 60 1.38 20.81 -23.97
N TYR A 61 1.88 21.20 -22.81
CA TYR A 61 2.76 20.39 -21.97
C TYR A 61 2.01 20.02 -20.70
N ILE A 62 1.79 18.73 -20.49
CA ILE A 62 1.16 18.16 -19.30
C ILE A 62 2.29 17.52 -18.48
N ILE A 63 2.55 18.07 -17.31
CA ILE A 63 3.58 17.55 -16.39
C ILE A 63 2.84 16.98 -15.18
N ASP A 64 2.82 15.65 -15.09
CA ASP A 64 2.24 14.93 -13.96
C ASP A 64 3.24 14.78 -12.83
N GLU A 65 2.74 14.73 -11.60
CA GLU A 65 3.51 14.70 -10.35
C GLU A 65 4.66 15.71 -10.30
N VAL A 66 4.39 16.96 -10.70
CA VAL A 66 5.40 18.02 -10.85
C VAL A 66 6.22 18.28 -9.59
N HIS A 67 5.71 17.93 -8.40
CA HIS A 67 6.43 18.01 -7.13
C HIS A 67 7.67 17.11 -7.05
N MET A 68 7.80 16.15 -7.97
CA MET A 68 8.95 15.26 -8.11
C MET A 68 10.10 15.88 -8.91
N LEU A 69 9.91 17.06 -9.53
CA LEU A 69 10.98 17.78 -10.20
C LEU A 69 12.03 18.30 -9.22
N THR A 70 13.28 18.30 -9.68
CA THR A 70 14.39 18.90 -8.93
C THR A 70 14.26 20.42 -8.84
N ALA A 71 14.86 21.04 -7.81
CA ALA A 71 14.87 22.50 -7.66
C ALA A 71 15.51 23.21 -8.88
N GLU A 72 16.54 22.59 -9.48
CA GLU A 72 17.19 23.12 -10.67
C GLU A 72 16.28 23.08 -11.90
N ALA A 73 15.48 22.01 -12.06
CA ALA A 73 14.46 21.91 -13.09
C ALA A 73 13.37 23.00 -12.93
N PHE A 74 12.89 23.26 -11.71
CA PHE A 74 11.96 24.36 -11.45
C PHE A 74 12.55 25.73 -11.84
N ASN A 75 13.81 25.98 -11.50
CA ASN A 75 14.49 27.22 -11.86
C ASN A 75 14.64 27.39 -13.38
N ALA A 76 14.84 26.29 -14.10
CA ALA A 76 14.88 26.30 -15.57
C ALA A 76 13.52 26.67 -16.18
N PHE A 77 12.41 26.31 -15.53
CA PHE A 77 11.05 26.64 -15.95
C PHE A 77 10.62 28.08 -15.62
N LEU A 78 11.17 28.71 -14.57
CA LEU A 78 10.69 30.00 -14.07
C LEU A 78 10.57 31.06 -15.17
N LYS A 79 11.62 31.24 -15.99
CA LYS A 79 11.60 32.23 -17.09
C LYS A 79 10.49 31.95 -18.10
N THR A 80 10.26 30.69 -18.41
CA THR A 80 9.25 30.25 -19.38
C THR A 80 7.83 30.35 -18.82
N LEU A 81 7.65 30.19 -17.50
CA LEU A 81 6.36 30.39 -16.84
C LEU A 81 6.04 31.87 -16.61
N GLU A 82 7.06 32.73 -16.48
CA GLU A 82 6.91 34.19 -16.42
C GLU A 82 6.49 34.79 -17.75
N GLU A 83 7.13 34.35 -18.83
CA GLU A 83 6.90 34.85 -20.18
C GLU A 83 6.62 33.68 -21.14
N PRO A 84 5.46 33.01 -21.00
CA PRO A 84 5.14 31.86 -21.84
C PRO A 84 4.94 32.30 -23.30
N PRO A 85 5.46 31.53 -24.28
CA PRO A 85 5.23 31.83 -25.69
C PRO A 85 3.73 31.83 -26.02
N PRO A 86 3.27 32.65 -26.99
CA PRO A 86 1.85 32.94 -27.22
C PRO A 86 0.97 31.76 -27.66
N ARG A 87 1.56 30.58 -27.95
CA ARG A 87 0.85 29.35 -28.32
C ARG A 87 1.25 28.14 -27.48
N VAL A 88 1.81 28.37 -26.30
CA VAL A 88 2.22 27.30 -25.39
C VAL A 88 1.34 27.34 -24.15
N VAL A 89 0.90 26.17 -23.71
CA VAL A 89 0.11 25.99 -22.49
C VAL A 89 0.78 24.94 -21.63
N PHE A 90 1.04 25.28 -20.37
CA PHE A 90 1.51 24.34 -19.36
C PHE A 90 0.36 23.91 -18.46
N ILE A 91 0.25 22.61 -18.23
CA ILE A 91 -0.67 21.98 -17.28
C ILE A 91 0.21 21.22 -16.29
N LEU A 92 0.22 21.66 -15.04
CA LEU A 92 0.99 21.05 -13.98
C LEU A 92 0.02 20.32 -13.05
N ALA A 93 0.21 19.01 -12.86
CA ALA A 93 -0.55 18.19 -11.93
C ALA A 93 0.34 17.77 -10.76
N THR A 94 -0.24 17.73 -9.56
CA THR A 94 0.46 17.32 -8.34
C THR A 94 -0.53 16.84 -7.29
N THR A 95 -0.13 15.82 -6.53
CA THR A 95 -0.80 15.39 -5.31
C THR A 95 -0.33 16.15 -4.05
N GLU A 96 0.86 16.78 -4.09
CA GLU A 96 1.50 17.49 -2.98
C GLU A 96 1.76 18.97 -3.35
N PRO A 97 0.75 19.87 -3.33
CA PRO A 97 0.92 21.28 -3.72
C PRO A 97 1.87 22.06 -2.81
N GLU A 98 2.01 21.67 -1.54
CA GLU A 98 2.91 22.28 -0.55
C GLU A 98 4.40 22.09 -0.87
N ARG A 99 4.74 21.07 -1.66
CA ARG A 99 6.11 20.83 -2.14
C ARG A 99 6.48 21.68 -3.34
N ILE A 100 5.52 22.38 -3.94
CA ILE A 100 5.75 23.26 -5.07
C ILE A 100 6.24 24.62 -4.58
N PRO A 101 7.34 25.17 -5.13
CA PRO A 101 7.81 26.50 -4.76
C PRO A 101 6.72 27.56 -4.96
N ALA A 102 6.56 28.46 -3.98
CA ALA A 102 5.57 29.54 -4.04
C ALA A 102 5.74 30.44 -5.28
N THR A 103 6.95 30.54 -5.82
CA THR A 103 7.26 31.26 -7.06
C THR A 103 6.57 30.64 -8.28
N ILE A 104 6.38 29.33 -8.34
CA ILE A 104 5.65 28.66 -9.41
C ILE A 104 4.15 28.85 -9.21
N LEU A 105 3.67 28.62 -7.99
CA LEU A 105 2.24 28.74 -7.65
C LEU A 105 1.69 30.14 -7.96
N SER A 106 2.48 31.20 -7.73
CA SER A 106 2.06 32.58 -8.02
C SER A 106 1.91 32.88 -9.52
N ARG A 107 2.46 32.03 -10.40
CA ARG A 107 2.47 32.19 -11.87
C ARG A 107 1.51 31.22 -12.56
N CYS A 108 0.80 30.40 -11.79
CA CYS A 108 -0.14 29.40 -12.30
C CYS A 108 -1.56 29.70 -11.82
N GLN A 109 -2.56 29.42 -12.67
CA GLN A 109 -3.94 29.34 -12.23
C GLN A 109 -4.14 28.00 -11.52
N ARG A 110 -4.40 28.05 -10.21
CA ARG A 110 -4.64 26.86 -9.39
C ARG A 110 -6.09 26.39 -9.53
N PHE A 111 -6.26 25.08 -9.68
CA PHE A 111 -7.54 24.37 -9.63
C PHE A 111 -7.42 23.20 -8.65
N ASP A 112 -8.20 23.23 -7.58
CA ASP A 112 -8.20 22.17 -6.57
C ASP A 112 -9.31 21.15 -6.85
N PHE A 113 -8.91 19.92 -7.17
CA PHE A 113 -9.83 18.79 -7.32
C PHE A 113 -10.08 18.14 -5.96
N HIS A 114 -11.35 18.00 -5.60
CA HIS A 114 -11.76 17.36 -4.36
C HIS A 114 -12.09 15.89 -4.62
N ARG A 115 -11.96 15.05 -3.57
CA ARG A 115 -12.39 13.64 -3.62
C ARG A 115 -13.86 13.57 -4.00
N LEU A 116 -14.20 12.63 -4.88
CA LEU A 116 -15.58 12.39 -5.26
C LEU A 116 -16.37 11.79 -4.09
N SER A 117 -17.65 12.15 -3.98
CA SER A 117 -18.52 11.50 -3.01
C SER A 117 -18.77 10.03 -3.42
N PRO A 118 -18.95 9.11 -2.46
CA PRO A 118 -19.29 7.72 -2.76
C PRO A 118 -20.53 7.59 -3.65
N GLU A 119 -21.53 8.46 -3.47
CA GLU A 119 -22.74 8.49 -4.31
C GLU A 119 -22.44 8.87 -5.77
N THR A 120 -21.52 9.80 -6.00
CA THR A 120 -21.10 10.19 -7.36
C THR A 120 -20.38 9.03 -8.04
N ILE A 121 -19.49 8.36 -7.32
CA ILE A 121 -18.78 7.17 -7.81
C ILE A 121 -19.78 6.06 -8.12
N ARG A 122 -20.69 5.74 -7.19
CA ARG A 122 -21.75 4.73 -7.37
C ARG A 122 -22.55 5.01 -8.64
N THR A 123 -23.05 6.23 -8.80
CA THR A 123 -23.82 6.64 -9.99
C THR A 123 -23.02 6.45 -11.28
N ARG A 124 -21.71 6.75 -11.24
CA ARG A 124 -20.85 6.55 -12.41
C ARG A 124 -20.61 5.07 -12.70
N LEU A 125 -20.41 4.24 -11.68
CA LEU A 125 -20.26 2.79 -11.83
C LEU A 125 -21.56 2.16 -12.38
N GLU A 126 -22.74 2.63 -11.97
CA GLU A 126 -24.03 2.19 -12.51
C GLU A 126 -24.13 2.45 -14.03
N GLN A 127 -23.71 3.63 -14.48
CA GLN A 127 -23.68 3.97 -15.90
C GLN A 127 -22.73 3.07 -16.70
N VAL A 128 -21.54 2.82 -16.16
CA VAL A 128 -20.53 1.96 -16.80
C VAL A 128 -21.02 0.52 -16.84
N ALA A 129 -21.55 0.01 -15.74
CA ALA A 129 -22.14 -1.33 -15.65
C ALA A 129 -23.28 -1.53 -16.66
N ALA A 130 -24.19 -0.56 -16.79
CA ALA A 130 -25.27 -0.62 -17.76
C ALA A 130 -24.76 -0.59 -19.21
N ALA A 131 -23.72 0.19 -19.50
CA ALA A 131 -23.12 0.27 -20.83
C ALA A 131 -22.40 -1.04 -21.23
N GLU A 132 -21.78 -1.72 -20.26
CA GLU A 132 -21.08 -2.99 -20.46
C GLU A 132 -21.99 -4.23 -20.34
N GLY A 133 -23.26 -4.04 -19.95
CA GLY A 133 -24.24 -5.12 -19.79
C GLY A 133 -23.94 -6.03 -18.59
N LEU A 134 -23.46 -5.48 -17.48
CA LEU A 134 -23.17 -6.20 -16.25
C LEU A 134 -24.43 -6.35 -15.38
N GLU A 135 -24.62 -7.54 -14.81
CA GLU A 135 -25.64 -7.81 -13.81
C GLU A 135 -25.04 -7.64 -12.42
N LEU A 136 -25.35 -6.53 -11.76
CA LEU A 136 -24.84 -6.21 -10.43
C LEU A 136 -25.97 -6.13 -9.41
N GLU A 137 -25.70 -6.65 -8.22
CA GLU A 137 -26.56 -6.43 -7.07
C GLU A 137 -26.42 -4.97 -6.57
N PRO A 138 -27.51 -4.22 -6.31
CA PRO A 138 -27.44 -2.78 -6.02
C PRO A 138 -26.54 -2.39 -4.83
N ARG A 139 -26.51 -3.22 -3.78
CA ARG A 139 -25.66 -3.00 -2.60
C ARG A 139 -24.15 -3.14 -2.88
N THR A 140 -23.78 -3.80 -3.96
CA THR A 140 -22.38 -4.08 -4.33
C THR A 140 -21.66 -2.83 -4.83
N LEU A 141 -22.34 -1.98 -5.59
CA LEU A 141 -21.74 -0.75 -6.10
C LEU A 141 -21.42 0.25 -4.99
N GLY A 142 -22.24 0.27 -3.93
CA GLY A 142 -21.96 1.07 -2.72
C GLY A 142 -20.68 0.62 -2.02
N LEU A 143 -20.44 -0.70 -1.95
CA LEU A 143 -19.21 -1.24 -1.38
C LEU A 143 -17.98 -0.82 -2.21
N ILE A 144 -18.00 -1.04 -3.53
CA ILE A 144 -16.90 -0.65 -4.43
C ILE A 144 -16.61 0.84 -4.35
N ALA A 145 -17.67 1.68 -4.36
CA ALA A 145 -17.52 3.13 -4.30
C ALA A 145 -16.86 3.62 -3.01
N ARG A 146 -17.15 2.97 -1.87
CA ARG A 146 -16.51 3.29 -0.58
C ARG A 146 -15.06 2.81 -0.54
N SER A 147 -14.80 1.60 -1.03
CA SER A 147 -13.45 1.04 -1.08
C SER A 147 -12.49 1.85 -1.93
N ALA A 148 -13.01 2.63 -2.89
CA ALA A 148 -12.22 3.49 -3.75
C ALA A 148 -11.85 4.87 -3.13
N GLU A 149 -12.32 5.19 -1.92
CA GLU A 149 -11.95 6.39 -1.16
C GLU A 149 -12.00 7.73 -1.94
N GLY A 150 -12.95 7.86 -2.87
CA GLY A 150 -13.11 9.07 -3.68
C GLY A 150 -12.32 9.10 -5.00
N SER A 151 -11.56 8.04 -5.31
CA SER A 151 -10.84 7.83 -6.57
C SER A 151 -11.70 7.06 -7.57
N LEU A 152 -12.12 7.72 -8.66
CA LEU A 152 -12.86 7.03 -9.72
C LEU A 152 -12.00 5.98 -10.46
N ARG A 153 -10.69 6.22 -10.55
CA ARG A 153 -9.75 5.29 -11.18
C ARG A 153 -9.71 3.97 -10.41
N ASP A 154 -9.61 4.03 -9.10
CA ASP A 154 -9.58 2.83 -8.24
C ASP A 154 -10.94 2.13 -8.24
N ALA A 155 -12.04 2.89 -8.24
CA ALA A 155 -13.39 2.32 -8.33
C ALA A 155 -13.61 1.51 -9.62
N LEU A 156 -13.19 2.05 -10.77
CA LEU A 156 -13.26 1.36 -12.05
C LEU A 156 -12.31 0.15 -12.09
N GLY A 157 -11.09 0.29 -11.56
CA GLY A 157 -10.15 -0.83 -11.46
C GLY A 157 -10.67 -1.97 -10.59
N LEU A 158 -11.32 -1.66 -9.47
CA LEU A 158 -11.99 -2.66 -8.62
C LEU A 158 -13.16 -3.32 -9.35
N LEU A 159 -13.96 -2.56 -10.11
CA LEU A 159 -15.03 -3.12 -10.92
C LEU A 159 -14.48 -4.08 -11.99
N ASP A 160 -13.40 -3.70 -12.69
CA ASP A 160 -12.73 -4.56 -13.68
C ASP A 160 -12.17 -5.86 -13.06
N GLN A 161 -11.65 -5.78 -11.84
CA GLN A 161 -11.24 -6.97 -11.09
C GLN A 161 -12.43 -7.87 -10.73
N CYS A 162 -13.56 -7.28 -10.32
CA CYS A 162 -14.80 -8.02 -10.05
C CYS A 162 -15.31 -8.76 -11.30
N ILE A 163 -15.24 -8.10 -12.46
CA ILE A 163 -15.59 -8.70 -13.76
C ILE A 163 -14.67 -9.87 -14.08
N SER A 164 -13.36 -9.71 -13.83
CA SER A 164 -12.36 -10.76 -14.06
C SER A 164 -12.56 -11.97 -13.14
N PHE A 165 -13.03 -11.74 -11.90
CA PHE A 165 -13.26 -12.77 -10.90
C PHE A 165 -14.59 -13.52 -11.07
N SER A 166 -15.69 -12.78 -11.32
CA SER A 166 -17.07 -13.30 -11.27
C SER A 166 -17.74 -13.40 -12.64
N GLY A 167 -17.12 -12.86 -13.69
CA GLY A 167 -17.71 -12.73 -15.01
C GLY A 167 -18.70 -11.57 -15.10
N ARG A 168 -19.84 -11.78 -15.78
CA ARG A 168 -20.84 -10.72 -16.02
C ARG A 168 -21.86 -10.54 -14.91
N THR A 169 -22.00 -11.52 -14.02
CA THR A 169 -22.92 -11.47 -12.88
C THR A 169 -22.09 -11.31 -11.61
N ILE A 170 -22.14 -10.13 -11.02
CA ILE A 170 -21.31 -9.76 -9.86
C ILE A 170 -22.21 -9.69 -8.63
N ARG A 171 -22.07 -10.69 -7.75
CA ARG A 171 -22.84 -10.76 -6.49
C ARG A 171 -22.07 -10.07 -5.38
N HIS A 172 -22.77 -9.65 -4.34
CA HIS A 172 -22.13 -8.99 -3.20
C HIS A 172 -21.04 -9.83 -2.52
N ALA A 173 -21.27 -11.14 -2.40
CA ALA A 173 -20.30 -12.08 -1.80
C ALA A 173 -18.98 -12.15 -2.58
N ASP A 174 -19.04 -12.11 -3.91
CA ASP A 174 -17.85 -12.21 -4.76
C ASP A 174 -16.94 -10.96 -4.59
N VAL A 175 -17.56 -9.79 -4.38
CA VAL A 175 -16.83 -8.54 -4.12
C VAL A 175 -16.24 -8.50 -2.71
N LEU A 176 -16.95 -9.02 -1.70
CA LEU A 176 -16.41 -9.16 -0.35
C LEU A 176 -15.18 -10.07 -0.34
N GLU A 177 -15.25 -11.20 -1.06
CA GLU A 177 -14.13 -12.14 -1.21
C GLU A 177 -12.93 -11.47 -1.90
N LEU A 178 -13.17 -10.77 -3.01
CA LEU A 178 -12.12 -10.05 -3.74
C LEU A 178 -11.43 -8.97 -2.90
N LEU A 179 -12.22 -8.21 -2.14
CA LEU A 179 -11.71 -7.15 -1.26
C LEU A 179 -11.06 -7.71 0.02
N GLY A 180 -11.22 -9.01 0.31
CA GLY A 180 -10.84 -9.60 1.59
C GLY A 180 -11.63 -9.01 2.77
N ALA A 181 -12.77 -8.38 2.48
CA ALA A 181 -13.61 -7.73 3.48
C ALA A 181 -14.41 -8.80 4.23
N PRO A 182 -14.47 -8.73 5.57
CA PRO A 182 -15.30 -9.65 6.35
C PRO A 182 -16.76 -9.52 5.90
N PRO A 183 -17.52 -10.63 5.83
CA PRO A 183 -18.96 -10.54 5.64
C PRO A 183 -19.57 -9.61 6.70
N GLY A 184 -20.50 -8.74 6.30
CA GLY A 184 -21.15 -7.79 7.20
C GLY A 184 -21.76 -8.46 8.44
N GLU A 185 -22.20 -9.72 8.32
CA GLU A 185 -22.68 -10.55 9.41
C GLU A 185 -21.62 -10.87 10.46
N THR A 186 -20.37 -11.11 10.05
CA THR A 186 -19.24 -11.36 10.97
C THR A 186 -18.93 -10.11 11.77
N LEU A 187 -18.87 -8.96 11.10
CA LEU A 187 -18.62 -7.68 11.74
C LEU A 187 -19.76 -7.27 12.68
N ALA A 188 -21.01 -7.42 12.25
CA ALA A 188 -22.19 -7.21 13.08
C ALA A 188 -22.22 -8.15 14.29
N GLY A 189 -21.84 -9.43 14.11
CA GLY A 189 -21.71 -10.40 15.18
C GLY A 189 -20.67 -10.00 16.23
N ILE A 190 -19.50 -9.53 15.78
CA ILE A 190 -18.44 -9.04 16.67
C ILE A 190 -18.90 -7.79 17.44
N ILE A 191 -19.53 -6.82 16.77
CA ILE A 191 -20.08 -5.62 17.43
C ILE A 191 -21.15 -6.00 18.46
N ALA A 192 -22.04 -6.95 18.13
CA ALA A 192 -23.04 -7.44 19.07
C ALA A 192 -22.39 -8.14 20.28
N ALA A 193 -21.35 -8.96 20.06
CA ALA A 193 -20.62 -9.65 21.12
C ALA A 193 -19.85 -8.68 22.03
N LEU A 194 -19.16 -7.69 21.45
CA LEU A 194 -18.50 -6.59 22.18
C LEU A 194 -19.51 -5.79 23.05
N GLY A 195 -20.74 -5.64 22.55
CA GLY A 195 -21.84 -5.01 23.28
C GLY A 195 -22.28 -5.78 24.50
N ARG A 196 -22.42 -7.10 24.35
CA ARG A 196 -22.74 -8.03 25.43
C ARG A 196 -21.55 -8.33 26.34
N ARG A 197 -20.35 -7.80 26.04
CA ARG A 197 -19.08 -8.10 26.73
C ARG A 197 -18.70 -9.58 26.70
N ASP A 198 -19.11 -10.28 25.64
CA ASP A 198 -18.83 -11.70 25.48
C ASP A 198 -17.47 -11.90 24.80
N ALA A 199 -16.41 -11.87 25.60
CA ALA A 199 -15.04 -12.04 25.10
C ALA A 199 -14.83 -13.40 24.42
N GLY A 200 -15.50 -14.45 24.89
CA GLY A 200 -15.41 -15.79 24.29
C GLY A 200 -15.95 -15.79 22.86
N CYS A 201 -17.16 -15.27 22.67
CA CYS A 201 -17.77 -15.15 21.34
C CYS A 201 -16.93 -14.26 20.40
N VAL A 202 -16.35 -13.16 20.90
CA VAL A 202 -15.44 -12.31 20.09
C VAL A 202 -14.23 -13.11 19.60
N LEU A 203 -13.57 -13.86 20.48
CA LEU A 203 -12.40 -14.66 20.12
C LEU A 203 -12.74 -15.79 19.13
N GLU A 204 -13.89 -16.44 19.26
CA GLU A 204 -14.37 -17.45 18.32
C GLU A 204 -14.62 -16.86 16.92
N LEU A 205 -15.25 -15.68 16.85
CA LEU A 205 -15.48 -14.98 15.58
C LEU A 205 -14.17 -14.49 14.93
N LEU A 206 -13.20 -14.01 15.72
CA LEU A 206 -11.87 -13.67 15.22
C LEU A 206 -11.12 -14.90 14.69
N ALA A 207 -11.22 -16.03 15.37
CA ALA A 207 -10.62 -17.29 14.92
C ALA A 207 -11.25 -17.74 13.59
N ALA A 208 -12.57 -17.62 13.42
CA ALA A 208 -13.24 -17.92 12.16
C ALA A 208 -12.76 -17.00 11.03
N LEU A 209 -12.64 -15.69 11.29
CA LEU A 209 -12.14 -14.72 10.32
C LEU A 209 -10.68 -15.01 9.92
N ARG A 210 -9.84 -15.36 10.89
CA ARG A 210 -8.45 -15.77 10.65
C ARG A 210 -8.36 -17.00 9.78
N ASN A 211 -9.18 -18.01 10.06
CA ASN A 211 -9.22 -19.25 9.28
C ASN A 211 -9.75 -19.04 7.86
N ALA A 212 -10.62 -18.05 7.65
CA ALA A 212 -11.08 -17.62 6.33
C ALA A 212 -10.04 -16.78 5.55
N GLY A 213 -8.88 -16.48 6.16
CA GLY A 213 -7.82 -15.71 5.53
C GLY A 213 -8.03 -14.19 5.53
N GLY A 214 -8.88 -13.67 6.43
CA GLY A 214 -9.12 -12.23 6.55
C GLY A 214 -7.85 -11.45 6.92
N ASP A 215 -7.78 -10.19 6.49
CA ASP A 215 -6.70 -9.29 6.89
C ASP A 215 -7.06 -8.56 8.19
N PRO A 216 -6.27 -8.69 9.28
CA PRO A 216 -6.58 -8.04 10.56
C PRO A 216 -6.51 -6.51 10.51
N ARG A 217 -5.73 -5.91 9.61
CA ARG A 217 -5.63 -4.45 9.41
C ARG A 217 -6.89 -3.94 8.72
N LEU A 218 -7.32 -4.63 7.67
CA LEU A 218 -8.56 -4.28 6.96
C LEU A 218 -9.76 -4.44 7.90
N PHE A 219 -9.79 -5.52 8.68
CA PHE A 219 -10.82 -5.74 9.68
C PHE A 219 -10.87 -4.62 10.73
N LEU A 220 -9.73 -4.20 11.29
CA LEU A 220 -9.69 -3.11 12.27
C LEU A 220 -10.22 -1.80 11.66
N LYS A 221 -9.81 -1.48 10.43
CA LYS A 221 -10.29 -0.30 9.69
C LYS A 221 -11.81 -0.33 9.52
N ASP A 222 -12.36 -1.47 9.09
CA ASP A 222 -13.80 -1.65 8.94
C ASP A 222 -14.53 -1.54 10.28
N LEU A 223 -13.99 -2.12 11.34
CA LEU A 223 -14.55 -2.03 12.69
C LEU A 223 -14.58 -0.59 13.21
N LEU A 224 -13.51 0.18 13.02
CA LEU A 224 -13.45 1.60 13.39
C LEU A 224 -14.48 2.42 12.61
N LEU A 225 -14.61 2.19 11.31
CA LEU A 225 -15.62 2.86 10.48
C LEU A 225 -17.04 2.54 10.97
N TRP A 226 -17.31 1.28 11.33
CA TRP A 226 -18.60 0.86 11.86
C TRP A 226 -18.90 1.47 13.23
N LEU A 227 -17.94 1.50 14.16
CA LEU A 227 -18.08 2.16 15.46
C LEU A 227 -18.33 3.67 15.31
N ARG A 228 -17.64 4.33 14.37
CA ARG A 228 -17.90 5.73 14.01
C ARG A 228 -19.34 5.90 13.49
N ASN A 229 -19.77 5.05 12.56
CA ASN A 229 -21.12 5.13 11.99
C ASN A 229 -22.19 4.93 13.08
N LEU A 230 -21.93 4.01 14.01
CA LEU A 230 -22.80 3.80 15.16
C LEU A 230 -22.86 5.02 16.09
N LEU A 231 -21.71 5.64 16.38
CA LEU A 231 -21.68 6.86 17.19
C LEU A 231 -22.50 7.97 16.53
N LEU A 232 -22.35 8.17 15.20
CA LEU A 232 -23.13 9.15 14.44
C LEU A 232 -24.64 8.87 14.52
N LEU A 233 -25.06 7.61 14.39
CA LEU A 233 -26.47 7.23 14.54
C LEU A 233 -27.05 7.54 15.93
N LYS A 234 -26.23 7.55 16.98
CA LYS A 234 -26.66 7.83 18.36
C LYS A 234 -26.62 9.31 18.72
N VAL A 235 -25.73 10.08 18.12
CA VAL A 235 -25.49 11.50 18.46
C VAL A 235 -26.20 12.45 17.49
N CYS A 236 -26.22 12.14 16.20
CA CYS A 236 -26.76 13.02 15.17
C CYS A 236 -28.27 12.87 15.02
N HIS A 237 -28.96 13.99 14.80
CA HIS A 237 -30.41 14.01 14.57
C HIS A 237 -30.77 13.54 13.16
N ASP A 238 -29.91 13.85 12.17
CA ASP A 238 -29.96 13.32 10.82
C ASP A 238 -28.62 12.70 10.44
N ALA A 239 -28.43 11.45 10.87
CA ALA A 239 -27.24 10.68 10.54
C ALA A 239 -27.23 10.22 9.07
N GLY A 240 -28.39 10.17 8.39
CA GLY A 240 -28.49 9.67 7.01
C GLY A 240 -27.70 10.53 6.02
N ALA A 241 -27.72 11.85 6.19
CA ALA A 241 -26.95 12.77 5.35
C ALA A 241 -25.42 12.66 5.56
N LEU A 242 -24.98 12.15 6.71
CA LEU A 242 -23.56 12.00 7.08
C LEU A 242 -23.01 10.61 6.79
N LEU A 243 -23.89 9.62 6.66
CA LEU A 243 -23.57 8.23 6.42
C LEU A 243 -23.72 7.94 4.93
N SER A 244 -22.61 7.63 4.25
CA SER A 244 -22.63 7.10 2.88
C SER A 244 -23.01 5.61 2.87
N LEU A 245 -24.11 5.29 3.53
CA LEU A 245 -24.63 3.93 3.72
C LEU A 245 -26.03 3.82 3.13
N SER A 246 -26.35 2.62 2.64
CA SER A 246 -27.71 2.29 2.21
C SER A 246 -28.68 2.22 3.41
N PRO A 247 -29.99 2.39 3.19
CA PRO A 247 -31.00 2.27 4.25
C PRO A 247 -30.99 0.89 4.95
N GLU A 248 -30.65 -0.16 4.22
CA GLU A 248 -30.51 -1.53 4.75
C GLU A 248 -29.31 -1.63 5.69
N GLU A 249 -28.14 -1.14 5.28
CA GLU A 249 -26.93 -1.11 6.12
C GLU A 249 -27.15 -0.28 7.39
N VAL A 250 -27.85 0.85 7.31
CA VAL A 250 -28.23 1.66 8.48
C VAL A 250 -29.14 0.85 9.43
N THR A 251 -30.06 0.06 8.88
CA THR A 251 -30.96 -0.79 9.66
C THR A 251 -30.19 -1.91 10.36
N ASP A 252 -29.25 -2.54 9.66
CA ASP A 252 -28.41 -3.62 10.20
C ASP A 252 -27.44 -3.11 11.27
N LEU A 253 -26.85 -1.92 11.05
CA LEU A 253 -26.09 -1.18 12.07
C LEU A 253 -26.90 -0.95 13.34
N LYS A 254 -28.14 -0.44 13.19
CA LYS A 254 -29.03 -0.18 14.34
C LYS A 254 -29.36 -1.46 15.09
N LYS A 255 -29.58 -2.58 14.39
CA LYS A 255 -29.83 -3.90 15.01
C LYS A 255 -28.59 -4.42 15.74
N ALA A 256 -27.43 -4.42 15.09
CA ALA A 256 -26.18 -4.94 15.64
C ALA A 256 -25.71 -4.13 16.86
N ALA A 257 -25.98 -2.84 16.86
CA ALA A 257 -25.64 -1.94 17.93
C ALA A 257 -26.42 -2.14 19.24
N GLY A 258 -27.62 -2.72 19.18
CA GLY A 258 -28.51 -2.84 20.32
C GLY A 258 -28.49 -1.61 21.25
N ASP A 259 -28.30 -1.87 22.54
CA ASP A 259 -28.34 -0.88 23.62
C ASP A 259 -26.98 -0.25 23.98
N TRP A 260 -25.98 -0.27 23.07
CA TRP A 260 -24.68 0.35 23.36
C TRP A 260 -24.85 1.83 23.79
N PRO A 261 -24.36 2.25 24.97
CA PRO A 261 -24.33 3.66 25.33
C PRO A 261 -23.38 4.43 24.41
N ALA A 262 -23.73 5.66 24.03
CA ALA A 262 -22.88 6.49 23.18
C ALA A 262 -21.46 6.67 23.74
N ALA A 263 -21.33 6.83 25.06
CA ALA A 263 -20.04 6.92 25.76
C ALA A 263 -19.19 5.64 25.58
N ARG A 264 -19.81 4.46 25.58
CA ARG A 264 -19.10 3.18 25.38
C ARG A 264 -18.64 3.01 23.93
N VAL A 265 -19.45 3.45 22.96
CA VAL A 265 -19.03 3.46 21.54
C VAL A 265 -17.84 4.38 21.35
N GLN A 266 -17.88 5.58 21.95
CA GLN A 266 -16.77 6.54 21.89
C GLN A 266 -15.49 5.97 22.54
N GLN A 267 -15.60 5.34 23.70
CA GLN A 267 -14.47 4.68 24.37
C GLN A 267 -13.88 3.58 23.49
N ALA A 268 -14.72 2.70 22.93
CA ALA A 268 -14.26 1.63 22.05
C ALA A 268 -13.55 2.16 20.79
N LEU A 269 -14.07 3.24 20.21
CA LEU A 269 -13.44 3.91 19.06
C LEU A 269 -12.07 4.49 19.43
N ALA A 270 -11.93 5.11 20.60
CA ALA A 270 -10.67 5.69 21.06
C ALA A 270 -9.61 4.62 21.36
N GLU A 271 -9.99 3.56 22.08
CA GLU A 271 -9.09 2.45 22.41
C GLU A 271 -8.60 1.73 21.15
N LEU A 272 -9.51 1.32 20.26
CA LEU A 272 -9.12 0.65 19.02
C LEU A 272 -8.35 1.57 18.05
N GLY A 273 -8.69 2.85 18.01
CA GLY A 273 -7.97 3.83 17.19
C GLY A 273 -6.52 4.03 17.66
N SER A 274 -6.26 3.89 18.96
CA SER A 274 -4.89 3.97 19.50
C SER A 274 -4.02 2.76 19.10
N GLU A 275 -4.64 1.61 18.84
CA GLU A 275 -3.95 0.37 18.47
C GLU A 275 -3.66 0.24 16.97
N GLU A 276 -4.19 1.14 16.12
CA GLU A 276 -3.97 1.12 14.67
C GLU A 276 -2.47 1.21 14.32
N GLY A 277 -1.74 2.07 15.03
CA GLY A 277 -0.29 2.20 14.89
C GLY A 277 0.47 0.93 15.30
N THR A 278 0.10 0.33 16.42
CA THR A 278 0.69 -0.92 16.93
C THR A 278 0.47 -2.07 15.93
N LEU A 279 -0.76 -2.20 15.44
CA LEU A 279 -1.16 -3.28 14.53
C LEU A 279 -0.44 -3.18 13.18
N ARG A 280 -0.20 -1.95 12.68
CA ARG A 280 0.54 -1.72 11.43
C ARG A 280 1.96 -2.30 11.47
N TRP A 281 2.67 -2.14 12.59
CA TRP A 281 4.09 -2.51 12.72
C TRP A 281 4.32 -3.81 13.50
N SER A 282 3.26 -4.46 14.00
CA SER A 282 3.37 -5.71 14.76
C SER A 282 3.77 -6.89 13.88
N ALA A 283 4.67 -7.73 14.41
CA ALA A 283 4.98 -9.03 13.82
C ALA A 283 3.83 -10.04 13.97
N GLN A 284 2.90 -9.80 14.90
CA GLN A 284 1.74 -10.65 15.17
C GLN A 284 0.46 -9.79 15.30
N PRO A 285 -0.08 -9.28 14.17
CA PRO A 285 -1.24 -8.37 14.18
C PRO A 285 -2.50 -8.97 14.81
N TRP A 286 -2.71 -10.28 14.65
CA TRP A 286 -3.85 -11.00 15.24
C TRP A 286 -3.87 -10.94 16.76
N ILE A 287 -2.72 -11.08 17.43
CA ILE A 287 -2.66 -11.04 18.89
C ILE A 287 -2.98 -9.64 19.40
N VAL A 288 -2.48 -8.60 18.72
CA VAL A 288 -2.81 -7.20 19.04
C VAL A 288 -4.33 -6.99 18.95
N LEU A 289 -4.96 -7.47 17.88
CA LEU A 289 -6.40 -7.36 17.70
C LEU A 289 -7.20 -8.14 18.76
N GLU A 290 -6.82 -9.40 19.03
CA GLU A 290 -7.45 -10.26 20.04
C GLU A 290 -7.37 -9.62 21.43
N THR A 291 -6.19 -9.11 21.82
CA THR A 291 -5.99 -8.45 23.12
C THR A 291 -6.76 -7.14 23.25
N ALA A 292 -6.77 -6.30 22.22
CA ALA A 292 -7.51 -5.03 22.22
C ALA A 292 -9.03 -5.26 22.36
N LEU A 293 -9.60 -6.19 21.59
CA LEU A 293 -11.03 -6.49 21.63
C LEU A 293 -11.46 -7.20 22.92
N THR A 294 -10.59 -8.05 23.46
CA THR A 294 -10.81 -8.68 24.77
C THR A 294 -10.75 -7.63 25.88
N GLY A 295 -9.80 -6.70 25.81
CA GLY A 295 -9.69 -5.55 26.72
C GLY A 295 -11.00 -4.75 26.80
N LEU A 296 -11.62 -4.46 25.66
CA LEU A 296 -12.92 -3.76 25.59
C LEU A 296 -14.08 -4.49 26.27
N CYS A 297 -14.07 -5.83 26.25
CA CYS A 297 -15.07 -6.64 26.95
C CYS A 297 -14.87 -6.53 28.47
N LEU A 298 -13.62 -6.68 28.91
CA LEU A 298 -13.23 -6.77 30.33
C LEU A 298 -13.13 -5.42 31.05
N ALA A 299 -12.86 -4.31 30.34
CA ALA A 299 -12.57 -2.99 30.92
C ALA A 299 -13.67 -2.41 31.83
N GLY A 300 -14.91 -2.94 31.78
CA GLY A 300 -15.99 -2.49 32.67
C GLY A 300 -16.36 -3.47 33.77
N GLU A 301 -15.70 -4.63 33.85
CA GLU A 301 -15.70 -5.42 35.08
C GLU A 301 -14.74 -4.81 36.11
N ALA A 302 -13.65 -4.17 35.66
CA ALA A 302 -12.67 -3.51 36.51
C ALA A 302 -13.24 -2.29 37.26
N GLU A 303 -14.12 -1.49 36.64
CA GLU A 303 -14.80 -0.37 37.33
C GLU A 303 -15.86 -0.86 38.35
N ALA A 304 -16.48 -2.02 38.13
CA ALA A 304 -17.44 -2.60 39.07
C ALA A 304 -16.75 -3.28 40.27
N ALA A 305 -15.51 -3.72 40.12
CA ALA A 305 -14.73 -4.38 41.18
C ALA A 305 -13.97 -3.40 42.09
N VAL A 306 -13.86 -2.12 41.73
CA VAL A 306 -13.23 -1.09 42.56
C VAL A 306 -14.29 -0.21 43.22
N ALA A 307 -14.98 -0.77 44.23
CA ALA A 307 -15.62 0.05 45.24
C ALA A 307 -14.53 0.73 46.11
N PRO A 308 -14.65 2.02 46.44
CA PRO A 308 -13.57 2.74 47.11
C PRO A 308 -13.46 2.28 48.58
N ALA A 309 -12.33 1.67 48.93
CA ALA A 309 -11.94 1.53 50.32
C ALA A 309 -11.70 2.94 50.93
N PRO A 310 -12.14 3.20 52.17
CA PRO A 310 -12.03 4.54 52.77
C PRO A 310 -10.56 4.95 52.99
N PRO A 311 -10.25 6.25 52.93
CA PRO A 311 -8.86 6.73 52.97
C PRO A 311 -8.25 6.50 54.36
N ALA A 312 -7.26 5.62 54.43
CA ALA A 312 -6.37 5.53 55.58
C ALA A 312 -5.48 6.78 55.62
N ARG A 313 -5.53 7.48 56.76
CA ARG A 313 -4.84 8.73 57.02
C ARG A 313 -3.33 8.57 56.89
N ALA A 314 -2.71 9.55 56.24
CA ALA A 314 -1.28 9.75 56.24
C ALA A 314 -0.80 10.19 57.64
N ASP A 315 0.12 9.44 58.22
CA ASP A 315 1.04 9.94 59.24
C ASP A 315 2.47 9.72 58.76
N GLN A 316 3.24 10.80 58.81
CA GLN A 316 4.62 10.92 58.38
C GLN A 316 5.56 10.27 59.41
N ALA A 317 6.58 9.55 58.93
CA ALA A 317 7.84 9.36 59.67
C ALA A 317 9.00 9.14 58.69
N ASP A 318 10.05 9.94 58.88
CA ASP A 318 11.27 10.09 58.07
C ASP A 318 12.28 8.91 58.20
N PRO A 319 13.34 8.88 57.37
CA PRO A 319 14.04 7.66 56.96
C PRO A 319 15.27 7.30 57.80
N ALA A 320 15.62 6.01 57.82
CA ALA A 320 16.92 5.53 58.31
C ALA A 320 17.49 4.45 57.38
N ALA A 321 18.82 4.51 57.23
CA ALA A 321 19.65 3.93 56.20
C ALA A 321 19.76 2.39 56.19
N SER A 322 20.04 1.83 55.02
CA SER A 322 20.65 0.50 54.89
C SER A 322 21.76 0.53 53.83
N ALA A 323 22.89 -0.08 54.19
CA ALA A 323 24.19 -0.03 53.54
C ALA A 323 24.33 -1.03 52.35
N PRO A 324 25.24 -0.81 51.39
CA PRO A 324 25.47 -1.71 50.26
C PRO A 324 26.54 -2.78 50.56
N PRO A 325 26.48 -3.99 49.96
CA PRO A 325 27.59 -4.92 49.93
C PRO A 325 28.51 -4.70 48.72
N GLY A 326 29.82 -4.93 48.93
CA GLY A 326 30.90 -4.72 47.97
C GLY A 326 31.19 -5.90 47.01
N PRO A 327 32.19 -5.76 46.12
CA PRO A 327 32.40 -6.64 44.96
C PRO A 327 33.59 -7.61 45.10
N ALA A 328 33.53 -8.75 44.38
CA ALA A 328 34.67 -9.56 43.90
C ALA A 328 34.15 -10.70 42.98
N PRO A 329 35.00 -11.42 42.23
CA PRO A 329 36.01 -10.98 41.25
C PRO A 329 35.85 -11.72 39.88
N ALA A 330 36.65 -11.30 38.89
CA ALA A 330 36.79 -11.96 37.58
C ALA A 330 37.67 -13.23 37.64
N PRO A 331 37.58 -14.14 36.64
CA PRO A 331 38.69 -15.02 36.31
C PRO A 331 39.26 -14.78 34.90
N GLU A 332 40.56 -15.01 34.84
CA GLU A 332 41.50 -14.85 33.72
C GLU A 332 41.32 -15.86 32.58
N ALA A 333 41.88 -15.44 31.44
CA ALA A 333 42.11 -16.25 30.25
C ALA A 333 43.21 -17.31 30.46
N LEU A 334 43.03 -18.48 29.84
CA LEU A 334 44.14 -19.34 29.42
C LEU A 334 43.94 -19.72 27.95
N ALA A 335 44.96 -19.42 27.15
CA ALA A 335 45.10 -19.80 25.76
C ALA A 335 45.96 -21.06 25.62
N ALA A 336 45.53 -21.97 24.74
CA ALA A 336 46.28 -22.94 23.91
C ALA A 336 45.24 -23.99 23.48
N GLY A 337 44.97 -24.29 22.21
CA GLY A 337 45.86 -24.45 21.06
C GLY A 337 45.63 -25.88 20.55
N GLY A 338 45.10 -26.03 19.34
CA GLY A 338 44.89 -27.36 18.74
C GLY A 338 43.92 -27.34 17.56
N GLY A 339 44.46 -27.14 16.36
CA GLY A 339 43.70 -27.24 15.12
C GLY A 339 43.31 -28.68 14.77
N ALA A 340 42.11 -28.83 14.20
CA ALA A 340 41.77 -29.95 13.34
C ALA A 340 40.82 -29.43 12.26
N ALA A 341 41.35 -29.32 11.04
CA ALA A 341 40.59 -29.04 9.84
C ALA A 341 39.54 -30.14 9.61
N CYS A 342 38.32 -29.76 9.28
CA CYS A 342 37.35 -30.66 8.68
C CYS A 342 36.94 -30.09 7.31
N VAL A 343 37.06 -30.97 6.33
CA VAL A 343 37.07 -30.77 4.88
C VAL A 343 35.66 -30.44 4.36
N PRO A 344 35.48 -29.59 3.33
CA PRO A 344 34.19 -29.45 2.67
C PRO A 344 33.90 -30.71 1.85
N ARG A 345 32.80 -31.39 2.17
CA ARG A 345 32.34 -32.61 1.50
C ARG A 345 31.73 -32.23 0.15
N LYS A 346 32.32 -32.76 -0.92
CA LYS A 346 31.87 -32.61 -2.32
C LYS A 346 30.69 -33.53 -2.64
N GLU A 347 29.76 -32.94 -3.41
CA GLU A 347 28.83 -33.53 -4.38
C GLU A 347 27.84 -34.64 -3.98
N SER A 348 26.57 -34.35 -4.25
CA SER A 348 25.75 -35.27 -5.04
C SER A 348 24.95 -34.46 -6.07
N ALA A 349 25.20 -34.77 -7.33
CA ALA A 349 24.54 -34.22 -8.50
C ALA A 349 23.11 -34.76 -8.62
N GLY A 350 22.15 -33.85 -8.67
CA GLY A 350 20.78 -34.05 -9.17
C GLY A 350 20.43 -32.83 -10.00
N GLY A 351 20.03 -33.02 -11.25
CA GLY A 351 20.03 -32.02 -12.33
C GLY A 351 19.63 -30.61 -11.89
N ALA A 352 20.58 -29.67 -11.96
CA ALA A 352 20.36 -28.29 -11.56
C ALA A 352 19.47 -27.60 -12.62
N VAL A 353 18.19 -27.45 -12.28
CA VAL A 353 17.33 -26.46 -12.92
C VAL A 353 17.89 -25.08 -12.54
N THR A 354 18.20 -24.26 -13.53
CA THR A 354 18.65 -22.87 -13.33
C THR A 354 17.44 -21.93 -13.27
N LEU A 355 17.57 -20.79 -12.60
CA LEU A 355 16.52 -19.75 -12.53
C LEU A 355 16.05 -19.34 -13.94
N ASP A 356 16.99 -19.21 -14.88
CA ASP A 356 16.71 -18.87 -16.28
C ASP A 356 15.84 -19.93 -16.98
N ALA A 357 16.01 -21.21 -16.65
CA ALA A 357 15.18 -22.29 -17.19
C ALA A 357 13.74 -22.23 -16.64
N VAL A 358 13.57 -21.82 -15.37
CA VAL A 358 12.24 -21.62 -14.77
C VAL A 358 11.55 -20.40 -15.38
N GLN A 359 12.27 -19.29 -15.56
CA GLN A 359 11.74 -18.10 -16.21
C GLN A 359 11.34 -18.35 -17.67
N ALA A 360 12.15 -19.11 -18.43
CA ALA A 360 11.82 -19.50 -19.80
C ALA A 360 10.63 -20.47 -19.90
N ALA A 361 10.45 -21.33 -18.90
CA ALA A 361 9.32 -22.27 -18.81
C ALA A 361 8.06 -21.65 -18.19
N TRP A 362 8.14 -20.45 -17.62
CA TRP A 362 7.06 -19.78 -16.88
C TRP A 362 5.74 -19.70 -17.67
N PRO A 363 5.72 -19.33 -18.97
CA PRO A 363 4.47 -19.31 -19.73
C PRO A 363 3.82 -20.70 -19.88
N ARG A 364 4.62 -21.77 -19.94
CA ARG A 364 4.12 -23.15 -20.03
C ARG A 364 3.56 -23.63 -18.68
N ILE A 365 4.18 -23.20 -17.58
CA ILE A 365 3.71 -23.48 -16.22
C ILE A 365 2.36 -22.81 -15.97
N LEU A 366 2.18 -21.56 -16.42
CA LEU A 366 0.90 -20.85 -16.31
C LEU A 366 -0.23 -21.51 -17.12
N GLU A 367 0.06 -22.02 -18.33
CA GLU A 367 -0.94 -22.78 -19.11
C GLU A 367 -1.32 -24.13 -18.46
N GLU A 368 -0.39 -24.79 -17.76
CA GLU A 368 -0.70 -26.01 -17.00
C GLU A 368 -1.58 -25.70 -15.77
N ILE A 369 -1.36 -24.56 -15.10
CA ILE A 369 -2.19 -24.10 -13.97
C ILE A 369 -3.59 -23.72 -14.44
N LYS A 370 -3.70 -23.10 -15.61
CA LYS A 370 -4.98 -22.77 -16.24
C LYS A 370 -5.86 -24.00 -16.46
N ALA A 371 -5.26 -25.17 -16.74
CA ALA A 371 -5.98 -26.43 -16.85
C ALA A 371 -6.57 -26.91 -15.49
N HIS A 372 -6.01 -26.47 -14.37
CA HIS A 372 -6.47 -26.79 -13.01
C HIS A 372 -7.42 -25.73 -12.44
N GLY A 373 -7.51 -24.55 -13.06
CA GLY A 373 -8.52 -23.53 -12.76
C GLY A 373 -8.10 -22.14 -13.25
N PRO A 374 -8.98 -21.39 -13.96
CA PRO A 374 -8.65 -20.06 -14.47
C PRO A 374 -8.36 -19.03 -13.35
N ALA A 375 -8.97 -19.21 -12.17
CA ALA A 375 -8.71 -18.36 -11.00
C ALA A 375 -7.30 -18.53 -10.41
N LEU A 376 -6.68 -19.71 -10.57
CA LEU A 376 -5.30 -19.97 -10.11
C LEU A 376 -4.27 -19.32 -11.05
N GLU A 377 -4.50 -19.40 -12.37
CA GLU A 377 -3.62 -18.76 -13.36
C GLU A 377 -3.60 -17.25 -13.19
N ALA A 378 -4.76 -16.64 -12.95
CA ALA A 378 -4.87 -15.20 -12.71
C ALA A 378 -4.03 -14.73 -11.51
N VAL A 379 -3.93 -15.52 -10.44
CA VAL A 379 -3.10 -15.18 -9.28
C VAL A 379 -1.61 -15.26 -9.62
N TRP A 380 -1.16 -16.35 -10.25
CA TRP A 380 0.26 -16.60 -10.52
C TRP A 380 0.81 -15.83 -11.73
N ARG A 381 -0.05 -15.33 -12.63
CA ARG A 381 0.33 -14.48 -13.77
C ARG A 381 1.04 -13.19 -13.35
N TYR A 382 0.71 -12.66 -12.18
CA TYR A 382 1.34 -11.46 -11.62
C TYR A 382 2.59 -11.77 -10.77
N GLY A 383 2.92 -13.06 -10.59
CA GLY A 383 4.10 -13.50 -9.88
C GLY A 383 5.32 -13.62 -10.80
N GLN A 384 6.46 -13.05 -10.41
CA GLN A 384 7.72 -13.22 -11.12
C GLN A 384 8.71 -14.11 -10.33
N PRO A 385 9.27 -15.16 -10.94
CA PRO A 385 10.32 -15.96 -10.30
C PRO A 385 11.61 -15.14 -10.12
N THR A 386 12.02 -14.89 -8.87
CA THR A 386 13.14 -14.01 -8.53
C THR A 386 14.37 -14.73 -8.00
N ALA A 387 14.20 -15.86 -7.32
CA ALA A 387 15.33 -16.65 -6.82
C ALA A 387 15.02 -18.14 -6.80
N LEU A 388 16.05 -18.95 -7.02
CA LEU A 388 16.01 -20.41 -6.91
C LEU A 388 17.21 -20.85 -6.07
N ALA A 389 16.96 -21.33 -4.84
CA ALA A 389 17.99 -21.82 -3.94
C ALA A 389 17.50 -23.10 -3.24
N ASP A 390 18.34 -24.15 -3.19
CA ASP A 390 18.06 -25.41 -2.49
C ASP A 390 16.69 -26.04 -2.78
N GLY A 391 16.25 -26.01 -4.05
CA GLY A 391 14.96 -26.55 -4.47
C GLY A 391 13.74 -25.72 -4.04
N ARG A 392 13.95 -24.46 -3.64
CA ARG A 392 12.89 -23.49 -3.34
C ARG A 392 12.84 -22.37 -4.37
N LEU A 393 11.67 -22.15 -4.94
CA LEU A 393 11.40 -21.08 -5.88
C LEU A 393 10.75 -19.90 -5.14
N ALA A 394 11.43 -18.75 -5.13
CA ALA A 394 10.87 -17.50 -4.66
C ALA A 394 10.13 -16.81 -5.80
N VAL A 395 8.85 -16.50 -5.59
CA VAL A 395 8.01 -15.76 -6.54
C VAL A 395 7.60 -14.45 -5.88
N SER A 396 7.94 -13.33 -6.52
CA SER A 396 7.61 -11.99 -6.02
C SER A 396 6.34 -11.46 -6.69
N PHE A 397 5.52 -10.76 -5.91
CA PHE A 397 4.31 -10.07 -6.37
C PHE A 397 4.40 -8.57 -6.10
N THR A 398 3.84 -7.77 -7.01
CA THR A 398 3.78 -6.30 -6.90
C THR A 398 2.73 -5.82 -5.90
N ALA A 399 1.67 -6.61 -5.66
CA ALA A 399 0.60 -6.28 -4.73
C ALA A 399 0.56 -7.25 -3.53
N GLU A 400 0.49 -6.69 -2.32
CA GLU A 400 0.48 -7.45 -1.06
C GLU A 400 -0.79 -8.32 -0.92
N GLY A 401 -1.93 -7.88 -1.48
CA GLY A 401 -3.16 -8.67 -1.54
C GLY A 401 -3.02 -9.95 -2.39
N ILE A 402 -2.44 -9.84 -3.59
CA ILE A 402 -2.22 -10.99 -4.47
C ILE A 402 -1.19 -11.95 -3.86
N LYS A 403 -0.16 -11.43 -3.19
CA LYS A 403 0.79 -12.23 -2.41
C LYS A 403 0.09 -13.06 -1.33
N ASN A 404 -0.83 -12.47 -0.57
CA ASN A 404 -1.53 -13.17 0.51
C ASN A 404 -2.43 -14.28 -0.04
N VAL A 405 -3.08 -14.03 -1.17
CA VAL A 405 -3.87 -15.05 -1.89
C VAL A 405 -2.96 -16.15 -2.44
N ALA A 406 -1.83 -15.81 -3.07
CA ALA A 406 -0.87 -16.77 -3.60
C ALA A 406 -0.16 -17.60 -2.52
N ALA A 407 -0.03 -17.07 -1.30
CA ALA A 407 0.58 -17.74 -0.15
C ALA A 407 -0.32 -18.80 0.51
N GLN A 408 -1.58 -18.94 0.07
CA GLN A 408 -2.47 -19.99 0.56
C GLN A 408 -1.92 -21.39 0.21
N PRO A 409 -1.93 -22.35 1.14
CA PRO A 409 -1.28 -23.66 0.97
C PRO A 409 -1.86 -24.49 -0.18
N GLU A 410 -3.16 -24.32 -0.49
CA GLU A 410 -3.80 -24.98 -1.62
C GLU A 410 -3.28 -24.45 -2.97
N LYS A 411 -3.01 -23.14 -3.05
CA LYS A 411 -2.57 -22.45 -4.27
C LYS A 411 -1.07 -22.62 -4.52
N THR A 412 -0.26 -22.66 -3.46
CA THR A 412 1.17 -23.02 -3.56
C THR A 412 1.32 -24.48 -3.97
N ALA A 413 0.54 -25.40 -3.40
CA ALA A 413 0.57 -26.81 -3.79
C ALA A 413 0.19 -27.03 -5.27
N ALA A 414 -0.78 -26.27 -5.78
CA ALA A 414 -1.14 -26.32 -7.20
C ALA A 414 0.00 -25.85 -8.12
N LEU A 415 0.73 -24.79 -7.75
CA LEU A 415 1.92 -24.36 -8.48
C LEU A 415 3.07 -25.38 -8.36
N GLU A 416 3.30 -25.97 -7.19
CA GLU A 416 4.31 -27.02 -6.99
C GLU A 416 4.02 -28.25 -7.86
N ALA A 417 2.75 -28.63 -8.00
CA ALA A 417 2.32 -29.71 -8.90
C ALA A 417 2.55 -29.38 -10.38
N ALA A 418 2.24 -28.15 -10.80
CA ALA A 418 2.50 -27.68 -12.17
C ALA A 418 4.01 -27.60 -12.48
N LEU A 419 4.82 -27.14 -11.51
CA LEU A 419 6.29 -27.13 -11.61
C LEU A 419 6.85 -28.55 -11.73
N LEU A 420 6.31 -29.51 -10.97
CA LEU A 420 6.70 -30.92 -11.08
C LEU A 420 6.31 -31.51 -12.43
N ALA A 421 5.14 -31.18 -12.98
CA ALA A 421 4.68 -31.67 -14.27
C ALA A 421 5.54 -31.16 -15.44
N VAL A 422 5.90 -29.87 -15.42
CA VAL A 422 6.62 -29.23 -16.52
C VAL A 422 8.14 -29.41 -16.42
N LEU A 423 8.71 -29.26 -15.21
CA LEU A 423 10.17 -29.29 -14.99
C LEU A 423 10.68 -30.65 -14.51
N LYS A 424 9.78 -31.57 -14.12
CA LYS A 424 10.12 -32.91 -13.58
C LYS A 424 11.04 -32.88 -12.35
N VAL A 425 11.11 -31.73 -11.66
CA VAL A 425 11.90 -31.53 -10.44
C VAL A 425 10.96 -31.02 -9.34
N PRO A 426 10.98 -31.63 -8.14
CA PRO A 426 10.19 -31.14 -7.02
C PRO A 426 10.77 -29.82 -6.52
N LEU A 427 10.04 -28.73 -6.72
CA LEU A 427 10.38 -27.41 -6.21
C LEU A 427 9.32 -26.99 -5.19
N LYS A 428 9.75 -26.42 -4.06
CA LYS A 428 8.84 -25.79 -3.10
C LYS A 428 8.68 -24.31 -3.39
N VAL A 429 7.46 -23.79 -3.31
CA VAL A 429 7.16 -22.40 -3.66
C VAL A 429 7.11 -21.54 -2.41
N GLN A 430 7.77 -20.37 -2.48
CA GLN A 430 7.65 -19.33 -1.46
C GLN A 430 7.21 -18.02 -2.11
N ALA A 431 5.99 -17.57 -1.77
CA ALA A 431 5.48 -16.26 -2.17
C ALA A 431 6.11 -15.16 -1.30
N GLY A 432 6.91 -14.29 -1.92
CA GLY A 432 7.60 -13.17 -1.28
C GLY A 432 7.03 -11.82 -1.75
N ALA A 433 7.20 -10.78 -0.93
CA ALA A 433 7.10 -9.40 -1.43
C ALA A 433 8.43 -9.01 -2.06
N GLU A 434 8.39 -8.07 -3.02
CA GLU A 434 9.59 -7.51 -3.65
C GLU A 434 10.61 -7.07 -2.57
N ALA A 435 11.77 -7.70 -2.56
CA ALA A 435 12.92 -7.20 -1.80
C ALA A 435 13.55 -6.09 -2.64
N ALA A 436 13.75 -4.92 -2.02
CA ALA A 436 14.55 -3.82 -2.56
C ALA A 436 15.86 -4.36 -3.18
N PRO A 437 16.39 -3.73 -4.25
CA PRO A 437 17.57 -4.22 -4.95
C PRO A 437 18.69 -4.48 -3.95
N VAL A 438 19.12 -5.74 -3.92
CA VAL A 438 20.20 -6.23 -3.09
C VAL A 438 21.42 -5.37 -3.35
N ALA A 439 21.81 -4.59 -2.34
CA ALA A 439 23.09 -3.93 -2.29
C ALA A 439 24.18 -4.94 -2.66
N ALA A 440 24.98 -4.58 -3.66
CA ALA A 440 26.09 -5.38 -4.16
C ALA A 440 26.81 -6.06 -3.00
N SER A 441 26.86 -7.40 -3.04
CA SER A 441 27.54 -8.19 -2.03
C SER A 441 28.99 -7.72 -1.94
N ARG A 442 29.34 -7.04 -0.85
CA ARG A 442 30.74 -6.95 -0.41
C ARG A 442 31.17 -8.36 -0.04
N ARG A 443 31.81 -9.03 -0.98
CA ARG A 443 32.70 -10.14 -0.67
C ARG A 443 33.87 -9.55 0.10
N GLU A 444 33.87 -9.74 1.42
CA GLU A 444 35.11 -9.74 2.17
C GLU A 444 35.91 -10.97 1.73
N GLY A 445 37.01 -10.70 1.03
CA GLY A 445 38.01 -11.68 0.68
C GLY A 445 39.32 -10.96 0.41
N GLY A 446 40.25 -11.08 1.37
CA GLY A 446 41.69 -11.09 1.13
C GLY A 446 42.33 -9.78 0.66
N GLY A 447 43.15 -9.18 1.52
CA GLY A 447 43.94 -8.01 1.18
C GLY A 447 44.89 -8.24 0.00
N THR A 448 44.82 -7.35 -0.97
CA THR A 448 45.94 -6.85 -1.76
C THR A 448 45.70 -5.35 -1.99
N ALA A 449 46.74 -4.54 -1.78
CA ALA A 449 46.71 -3.08 -1.79
C ALA A 449 45.86 -2.51 -2.94
N ALA A 450 44.78 -1.79 -2.59
CA ALA A 450 43.95 -1.08 -3.55
C ALA A 450 44.69 0.18 -4.03
N GLU A 451 44.89 0.31 -5.33
CA GLU A 451 45.31 1.55 -5.98
C GLU A 451 44.28 2.66 -5.69
N GLU A 452 44.78 3.83 -5.28
CA GLU A 452 43.95 5.03 -5.08
C GLU A 452 43.26 5.43 -6.40
N PRO A 453 41.96 5.83 -6.37
CA PRO A 453 41.24 6.25 -7.56
C PRO A 453 41.95 7.40 -8.31
N PRO A 454 41.92 7.41 -9.66
CA PRO A 454 42.53 8.49 -10.44
C PRO A 454 41.84 9.82 -10.12
N GLY A 455 42.64 10.81 -9.70
CA GLY A 455 42.21 12.15 -9.31
C GLY A 455 42.44 12.49 -7.82
N VAL A 456 42.50 11.48 -6.93
CA VAL A 456 42.76 11.72 -5.50
C VAL A 456 44.21 12.17 -5.25
N ARG A 457 45.15 11.60 -6.02
CA ARG A 457 46.57 11.95 -5.94
C ARG A 457 46.85 13.38 -6.43
N GLU A 458 46.16 13.82 -7.47
CA GLU A 458 46.24 15.21 -7.97
C GLU A 458 45.57 16.19 -7.02
N ALA A 459 44.40 15.87 -6.49
CA ALA A 459 43.72 16.70 -5.50
C ALA A 459 44.57 16.89 -4.22
N ARG A 460 45.24 15.83 -3.76
CA ARG A 460 46.10 15.89 -2.58
C ARG A 460 47.40 16.68 -2.82
N ALA A 461 47.90 16.67 -4.05
CA ALA A 461 49.04 17.50 -4.46
C ALA A 461 48.66 18.99 -4.63
N LEU A 462 47.44 19.27 -5.06
CA LEU A 462 46.94 20.63 -5.29
C LEU A 462 46.45 21.33 -4.00
N PHE A 463 45.81 20.60 -3.10
CA PHE A 463 45.07 21.19 -1.97
C PHE A 463 45.60 20.83 -0.58
N GLY A 464 46.64 19.99 -0.48
CA GLY A 464 47.19 19.54 0.81
C GLY A 464 46.31 18.50 1.51
N ALA A 465 46.86 17.84 2.53
CA ALA A 465 46.24 16.67 3.19
C ALA A 465 45.53 16.99 4.50
N ASP A 466 45.09 18.23 4.69
CA ASP A 466 44.46 18.64 5.94
C ASP A 466 42.96 18.30 5.94
N LYS A 467 42.56 17.49 6.93
CA LYS A 467 41.16 17.11 7.17
C LYS A 467 40.39 18.34 7.65
N VAL A 468 39.46 18.84 6.84
CA VAL A 468 38.45 19.82 7.28
C VAL A 468 37.23 19.06 7.78
N THR A 469 36.97 19.14 9.08
CA THR A 469 35.75 18.59 9.70
C THR A 469 34.64 19.65 9.59
N ILE A 470 33.67 19.46 8.70
CA ILE A 470 32.48 20.31 8.63
C ILE A 470 31.51 19.83 9.71
N GLN A 471 31.24 20.68 10.70
CA GLN A 471 30.17 20.44 11.68
C GLN A 471 28.90 21.16 11.20
N ASP A 472 27.85 20.39 10.94
CA ASP A 472 26.51 20.92 10.67
C ASP A 472 25.95 21.60 11.92
N LYS A 473 25.76 22.92 11.85
CA LYS A 473 24.93 23.66 12.81
C LYS A 473 23.47 23.42 12.46
N LYS A 474 22.76 22.67 13.31
CA LYS A 474 21.30 22.67 13.37
C LYS A 474 20.82 24.04 13.89
N GLU A 475 20.00 24.72 13.09
CA GLU A 475 18.85 25.50 13.55
C GLU A 475 17.65 25.14 12.68
#